data_AF-A0AAN0M0I9-F1
#
_entry.id   AF-A0AAN0M0I9-F1
#
_cell.length_a   1.000
_cell.length_b   1.000
_cell.length_c   1.000
_cell.angle_alpha   90.00
_cell.angle_beta   90.00
_cell.angle_gamma   90.00
#
_symmetry.space_group_name_H-M   'P 1'
#
loop_
_entity.id
_entity.type
_entity.pdbx_description
1 polymer ?
#
loop_
_entity_poly.entity_id
_entity_poly.type
_entity_poly.pdbx_seq_one_letter_code
_entity_poly.pdbx_strand_id
1 'polypeptide(L)'
;MRYPNPIISLDKNENPTKIEATPAITESGMKWVITSPTGDIKSGTGLVIDEVLKSLESGSYTVVFTETSPKDSKRVQLRHLM
;
A
#
# COMPACT_ATOMS: atom_id res chain seq x y z
N MET A 1 20.26 7.95 -12.96
CA MET A 1 19.52 6.73 -12.57
C MET A 1 18.21 7.16 -11.92
N ARG A 2 17.09 6.48 -12.23
CA ARG A 2 15.82 6.67 -11.50
C ARG A 2 15.75 5.62 -10.40
N TYR A 3 15.28 6.00 -9.22
CA TYR A 3 15.12 5.11 -8.08
C TYR A 3 13.63 4.94 -7.77
N PRO A 4 13.19 3.75 -7.31
CA PRO A 4 11.82 3.56 -6.86
C PRO A 4 11.53 4.49 -5.68
N ASN A 5 10.40 5.19 -5.74
CA ASN A 5 9.93 6.10 -4.70
C ASN A 5 8.45 6.41 -4.91
N PRO A 6 7.57 5.44 -4.63
CA PRO A 6 6.16 5.57 -5.01
C PRO A 6 5.48 6.67 -4.19
N ILE A 7 4.57 7.39 -4.83
CA ILE A 7 3.68 8.34 -4.16
C ILE A 7 2.45 7.57 -3.71
N ILE A 8 2.09 7.70 -2.43
CA ILE A 8 0.88 7.09 -1.88
C ILE A 8 -0.12 8.19 -1.52
N SER A 9 -1.34 8.04 -2.01
CA SER A 9 -2.45 8.96 -1.80
C SER A 9 -3.60 8.26 -1.08
N LEU A 10 -4.18 8.93 -0.09
CA LEU A 10 -5.34 8.48 0.65
C LEU A 10 -6.55 9.32 0.25
N ASP A 11 -7.73 8.72 0.17
CA ASP A 11 -8.98 9.48 0.04
C ASP A 11 -9.30 10.28 1.32
N LYS A 12 -8.92 9.73 2.48
CA LYS A 12 -9.10 10.31 3.82
C LYS A 12 -7.92 10.00 4.72
N ASN A 13 -7.66 10.89 5.67
CA ASN A 13 -6.54 10.74 6.60
C ASN A 13 -6.84 9.74 7.76
N GLU A 14 -8.12 9.56 8.08
CA GLU A 14 -8.63 8.59 9.05
C GLU A 14 -9.67 7.70 8.37
N ASN A 15 -9.66 6.40 8.67
CA ASN A 15 -10.52 5.38 8.07
C ASN A 15 -10.58 5.49 6.53
N PRO A 16 -9.43 5.42 5.82
CA PRO A 16 -9.39 5.54 4.37
C PRO A 16 -10.22 4.43 3.73
N THR A 17 -11.04 4.77 2.73
CA THR A 17 -11.81 3.79 1.95
C THR A 17 -11.15 3.47 0.62
N LYS A 18 -10.09 4.20 0.27
CA LYS A 18 -9.29 4.01 -0.93
C LYS A 18 -7.86 4.50 -0.67
N ILE A 19 -6.89 3.64 -1.00
CA ILE A 19 -5.48 4.02 -1.06
C ILE A 19 -4.99 3.77 -2.48
N GLU A 20 -4.34 4.78 -3.05
CA GLU A 20 -3.76 4.74 -4.39
C GLU A 20 -2.25 4.88 -4.31
N ALA A 21 -1.53 4.08 -5.10
CA ALA A 21 -0.09 4.12 -5.21
C ALA A 21 0.29 4.43 -6.66
N THR A 22 1.18 5.40 -6.84
CA THR A 22 1.74 5.77 -8.14
C THR A 22 3.23 5.45 -8.12
N PRO A 23 3.72 4.49 -8.93
CA PRO A 23 5.14 4.16 -8.98
C PRO A 23 5.94 5.33 -9.56
N ALA A 24 7.16 5.55 -9.06
CA ALA A 24 8.06 6.56 -9.62
C ALA A 24 8.60 6.15 -11.01
N ILE A 25 8.61 4.84 -11.29
CA ILE A 25 9.12 4.27 -12.53
C ILE A 25 7.98 3.46 -13.18
N THR A 26 7.64 3.78 -14.43
CA THR A 26 6.51 3.17 -15.17
C THR A 26 6.62 1.66 -15.32
N GLU A 27 7.85 1.14 -15.42
CA GLU A 27 8.14 -0.29 -15.55
C GLU A 27 8.12 -1.04 -14.20
N SER A 28 7.97 -0.32 -13.08
CA SER A 28 7.97 -0.95 -11.77
C SER A 28 6.71 -1.77 -11.51
N GLY A 29 6.90 -2.92 -10.87
CA GLY A 29 5.81 -3.64 -10.22
C GLY A 29 5.47 -3.02 -8.86
N MET A 30 4.18 -3.05 -8.49
CA MET A 30 3.69 -2.60 -7.18
C MET A 30 3.03 -3.75 -6.44
N LYS A 31 3.49 -3.97 -5.20
CA LYS A 31 2.92 -4.94 -4.24
C LYS A 31 2.52 -4.23 -2.97
N TRP A 32 1.55 -4.78 -2.27
CA TRP A 32 1.12 -4.28 -0.96
C TRP A 32 0.88 -5.42 0.02
N VAL A 33 1.07 -5.12 1.30
CA VAL A 33 0.78 -6.00 2.43
C VAL A 33 0.05 -5.17 3.50
N ILE A 34 -1.06 -5.70 4.01
CA ILE A 34 -1.83 -5.13 5.12
C ILE A 34 -1.65 -6.06 6.31
N THR A 35 -1.28 -5.50 7.45
CA THR A 35 -1.06 -6.22 8.71
C THR A 35 -1.93 -5.64 9.82
N SER A 36 -2.64 -6.48 10.57
CA SER A 36 -3.24 -6.10 11.85
C SER A 36 -2.28 -6.40 13.01
N PRO A 37 -2.46 -5.79 14.20
CA PRO A 37 -1.75 -6.16 15.42
C PRO A 37 -1.92 -7.63 15.82
N THR A 38 -3.04 -8.25 15.44
CA THR A 38 -3.36 -9.67 15.69
C THR A 38 -2.71 -10.62 14.69
N GLY A 39 -2.05 -10.10 13.65
CA GLY A 39 -1.32 -10.89 12.67
C GLY A 39 -2.12 -11.26 11.42
N ASP A 40 -3.27 -10.63 11.18
CA ASP A 40 -3.99 -10.77 9.91
C ASP A 40 -3.18 -10.16 8.79
N ILE A 41 -2.94 -10.95 7.75
CA ILE A 41 -2.14 -10.54 6.59
C ILE A 41 -2.98 -10.67 5.34
N LYS A 42 -3.35 -9.54 4.73
CA LYS A 42 -3.82 -9.49 3.33
C LYS A 42 -2.69 -8.97 2.47
N SER A 43 -2.48 -9.54 1.29
CA SER A 43 -1.45 -9.09 0.36
C SER A 43 -1.92 -9.17 -1.08
N GLY A 44 -1.36 -8.32 -1.94
CA GLY A 44 -1.66 -8.37 -3.36
C GLY A 44 -0.75 -7.49 -4.20
N THR A 45 -1.12 -7.36 -5.46
CA THR A 45 -0.47 -6.51 -6.46
C THR A 45 -1.42 -5.42 -6.91
N GLY A 46 -0.87 -4.34 -7.47
CA GLY A 46 -1.66 -3.28 -8.10
C GLY A 46 -1.52 -1.92 -7.43
N LEU A 47 -2.24 -0.94 -7.98
CA LEU A 47 -2.11 0.48 -7.65
C LEU A 47 -3.23 1.01 -6.76
N VAL A 48 -4.34 0.28 -6.62
CA VAL A 48 -5.51 0.72 -5.85
C VAL A 48 -5.96 -0.43 -4.95
N ILE A 49 -6.30 -0.13 -3.71
CA ILE A 49 -6.76 -1.11 -2.70
C ILE A 49 -8.04 -0.66 -1.99
N ASP A 50 -9.15 -0.46 -2.70
CA ASP A 50 -10.41 -0.03 -2.06
C ASP A 50 -11.28 -1.21 -1.60
N GLU A 51 -11.47 -2.22 -2.43
CA GLU A 51 -12.29 -3.40 -2.08
C GLU A 51 -11.71 -4.17 -0.89
N VAL A 52 -10.38 -4.27 -0.85
CA VAL A 52 -9.68 -4.94 0.25
C VAL A 52 -9.92 -4.19 1.56
N LEU A 53 -9.83 -2.86 1.56
CA LEU A 53 -10.05 -2.03 2.74
C LEU A 53 -11.50 -2.14 3.26
N LYS A 54 -12.49 -2.16 2.36
CA LYS A 54 -13.91 -2.34 2.70
C LYS A 54 -14.22 -3.70 3.32
N SER A 55 -13.35 -4.69 3.11
CA SER A 55 -13.50 -6.06 3.63
C SER A 55 -12.71 -6.31 4.93
N LEU A 56 -12.06 -5.28 5.48
CA LEU A 56 -11.40 -5.37 6.78
C LEU A 56 -12.43 -5.11 7.89
N GLU A 57 -12.28 -5.83 8.99
CA GLU A 57 -13.00 -5.49 10.21
C GLU A 57 -12.48 -4.15 10.76
N SER A 58 -13.24 -3.49 11.63
CA SER A 58 -12.79 -2.28 12.28
C SER A 58 -11.56 -2.55 13.14
N GLY A 59 -10.53 -1.71 13.03
CA GLY A 59 -9.27 -1.97 13.70
C GLY A 59 -8.12 -1.10 13.21
N SER A 60 -6.96 -1.23 13.86
CA SER A 60 -5.74 -0.58 13.41
C SER A 60 -5.01 -1.48 12.42
N TYR A 61 -4.57 -0.93 11.30
CA TYR A 61 -3.83 -1.66 10.28
C TYR A 61 -2.58 -0.91 9.84
N THR A 62 -1.54 -1.65 9.51
CA THR A 62 -0.37 -1.13 8.81
C THR A 62 -0.40 -1.61 7.37
N VAL A 63 -0.33 -0.69 6.42
CA VAL A 63 -0.26 -0.95 4.98
C VAL A 63 1.15 -0.65 4.49
N VAL A 64 1.79 -1.61 3.85
CA VAL A 64 3.13 -1.47 3.28
C VAL A 64 3.07 -1.65 1.78
N PHE A 65 3.41 -0.62 1.02
CA PHE A 65 3.62 -0.69 -0.42
C PHE A 65 5.09 -0.97 -0.72
N THR A 66 5.34 -1.76 -1.78
CA THR A 66 6.67 -2.04 -2.29
C THR A 66 6.69 -1.80 -3.80
N GLU A 67 7.45 -0.79 -4.24
CA GLU A 67 7.78 -0.57 -5.64
C GLU A 67 9.04 -1.37 -5.98
N THR A 68 8.98 -2.21 -7.02
CA THR A 68 10.13 -2.97 -7.52
C THR A 68 10.39 -2.59 -8.97
N SER A 69 11.49 -1.89 -9.21
CA SER A 69 12.01 -1.61 -10.55
C SER A 69 12.92 -2.74 -11.03
N PRO A 70 13.32 -2.76 -12.32
CA PRO A 70 14.22 -3.79 -12.84
C PRO A 70 15.60 -3.86 -12.13
N LYS A 71 16.02 -2.80 -11.42
CA LYS A 71 17.37 -2.71 -10.83
C LYS A 71 17.38 -2.47 -9.31
N ASP A 72 16.25 -2.12 -8.69
CA ASP A 72 16.15 -1.69 -7.29
C ASP A 72 14.70 -1.83 -6.75
N SER A 73 14.50 -1.75 -5.43
CA SER A 73 13.18 -1.77 -4.80
C SER A 73 13.08 -0.80 -3.61
N LYS A 74 11.89 -0.22 -3.40
CA LYS A 74 11.59 0.68 -2.28
C LYS A 74 10.31 0.27 -1.57
N ARG A 75 10.33 0.33 -0.23
CA ARG A 75 9.17 0.09 0.63
C ARG A 75 8.69 1.39 1.27
N VAL A 76 7.38 1.62 1.29
CA VAL A 76 6.70 2.73 1.97
C VAL A 76 5.65 2.15 2.90
N GLN A 77 5.67 2.56 4.17
CA GLN A 77 4.78 2.06 5.22
C GLN A 77 3.84 3.16 5.69
N LEU A 78 2.57 2.83 5.83
CA LEU A 78 1.52 3.69 6.35
C LEU A 78 0.80 2.98 7.50
N ARG A 79 0.45 3.72 8.55
CA ARG A 79 -0.35 3.21 9.69
C ARG A 79 -1.69 3.91 9.66
N HIS A 80 -2.77 3.15 9.78
CA HIS A 80 -4.14 3.65 9.71
C HIS A 80 -5.02 3.04 10.79
N LEU A 81 -6.03 3.79 11.18
CA LEU A 81 -7.22 3.32 11.88
C LEU A 81 -8.31 3.13 10.81
N MET A 82 -9.10 2.06 10.94
CA MET A 82 -10.19 1.66 10.04
C MET A 82 -11.47 1.43 10.83
#